data_AF-V5KVR4-F1
#
_entry.id   AF-V5KVR4-F1
#
_cell.length_a   1.000
_cell.length_b   1.000
_cell.length_c   1.000
_cell.angle_alpha   90.00
_cell.angle_beta   90.00
_cell.angle_gamma   90.00
#
_symmetry.space_group_name_H-M   'P 1'
#
loop_
_entity.id
_entity.type
_entity.pdbx_description
1 polymer ?
#
loop_
_entity_poly.entity_id
_entity_poly.type
_entity_poly.pdbx_seq_one_letter_code
_entity_poly.pdbx_strand_id
1 'polypeptide(L)'
;VGGPSVSAAPQYYPDADFLHLGEAGDATLRLFERIDQSADRPRRQTAFRTVDKLPLDQFPVPAYEHIRVLDYLLGSVQFSSGCPFNCEFCDIPALYGRNPRLKRPEQILRELDELADAG
;
A
#
# COMPACT_ATOMS: atom_id res chain seq x y z
N VAL A 1 -5.11 10.69 -1.14
CA VAL A 1 -5.51 9.61 -0.20
C VAL A 1 -5.48 8.27 -0.93
N GLY A 2 -5.30 7.16 -0.21
CA GLY A 2 -5.27 5.82 -0.81
C GLY A 2 -5.58 4.73 0.22
N GLY A 3 -5.25 3.48 -0.10
CA GLY A 3 -5.51 2.31 0.76
C GLY A 3 -6.81 1.57 0.42
N PRO A 4 -7.15 0.50 1.17
CA PRO A 4 -8.26 -0.39 0.85
C PRO A 4 -9.60 0.32 0.77
N SER A 5 -9.88 1.23 1.70
CA SER A 5 -11.17 1.94 1.73
C SER A 5 -11.37 2.83 0.51
N VAL A 6 -10.35 3.61 0.13
CA VAL A 6 -10.38 4.47 -1.07
C VAL A 6 -10.45 3.61 -2.34
N SER A 7 -9.74 2.49 -2.36
CA SER A 7 -9.73 1.57 -3.51
C SER A 7 -11.08 0.90 -3.73
N ALA A 8 -11.78 0.53 -2.65
CA ALA A 8 -13.10 -0.09 -2.69
C ALA A 8 -14.23 0.91 -3.00
N ALA A 9 -14.13 2.13 -2.48
CA ALA A 9 -15.21 3.11 -2.57
C ALA A 9 -14.68 4.55 -2.78
N PRO A 10 -14.04 4.84 -3.94
CA PRO A 10 -13.43 6.14 -4.21
C PRO A 10 -14.43 7.30 -4.17
N GLN A 11 -15.70 7.05 -4.47
CA GLN A 11 -16.77 8.05 -4.45
C GLN A 11 -17.02 8.66 -3.07
N TYR A 12 -16.60 8.00 -1.98
CA TYR A 12 -16.70 8.56 -0.62
C TYR A 12 -15.60 9.56 -0.29
N TYR A 13 -14.69 9.84 -1.22
CA TYR A 13 -13.59 10.78 -1.04
C TYR A 13 -13.63 11.92 -2.08
N PRO A 14 -14.74 12.66 -2.22
CA PRO A 14 -14.90 13.67 -3.28
C PRO A 14 -13.96 14.88 -3.09
N ASP A 15 -13.56 15.17 -1.86
CA ASP A 15 -12.77 16.36 -1.53
C ASP A 15 -11.26 16.17 -1.72
N ALA A 16 -10.82 14.93 -1.95
CA ALA A 16 -9.42 14.64 -2.17
C ALA A 16 -8.99 15.01 -3.60
N ASP A 17 -7.84 15.65 -3.74
CA ASP A 17 -7.32 16.04 -5.05
C ASP A 17 -6.75 14.86 -5.85
N PHE A 18 -6.09 13.95 -5.12
CA PHE A 18 -5.48 12.75 -5.68
C PHE A 18 -5.97 11.51 -4.95
N LEU A 19 -6.46 10.54 -5.72
CA LEU A 19 -6.79 9.20 -5.24
C LEU A 19 -5.74 8.22 -5.75
N HIS A 20 -5.19 7.40 -4.86
CA HIS A 20 -4.37 6.23 -5.21
C HIS A 20 -5.21 4.98 -4.97
N LEU A 21 -5.43 4.20 -6.03
CA LEU A 21 -6.37 3.09 -6.08
C LEU A 21 -5.63 1.80 -6.44
N GLY A 22 -5.68 0.83 -5.54
CA GLY A 22 -4.93 -0.42 -5.63
C GLY A 22 -3.67 -0.42 -4.76
N GLU A 23 -2.93 -1.52 -4.83
CA GLU A 23 -1.66 -1.69 -4.10
C GLU A 23 -0.52 -0.86 -4.71
N ALA A 24 0.62 -0.83 -4.02
CA ALA A 24 1.85 -0.26 -4.57
C ALA A 24 2.21 -0.89 -5.94
N GLY A 25 2.56 -0.04 -6.90
CA GLY A 25 2.83 -0.44 -8.28
C GLY A 25 3.06 0.75 -9.21
N ASP A 26 2.77 0.58 -10.49
CA ASP A 26 2.94 1.61 -11.53
C ASP A 26 2.24 2.94 -11.19
N ALA A 27 1.06 2.88 -10.58
CA ALA A 27 0.32 4.08 -10.17
C ALA A 27 0.98 4.84 -9.02
N THR A 28 1.74 4.17 -8.17
CA THR A 28 2.53 4.82 -7.11
C THR A 28 3.63 5.67 -7.72
N LEU A 29 4.34 5.13 -8.71
CA LEU A 29 5.39 5.85 -9.42
C LEU A 29 4.82 7.05 -10.19
N ARG A 30 3.71 6.86 -10.93
CA ARG A 30 3.02 7.96 -11.63
C ARG A 30 2.53 9.06 -10.68
N LEU A 31 2.11 8.71 -9.48
CA LEU A 31 1.74 9.69 -8.46
C LEU A 31 2.96 10.51 -8.01
N PHE A 32 4.09 9.85 -7.74
CA PHE A 32 5.33 10.55 -7.36
C PHE A 32 5.83 11.45 -8.49
N GLU A 33 5.88 10.95 -9.72
CA GLU A 33 6.23 11.75 -10.91
C GLU A 33 5.34 12.99 -11.06
N ARG A 34 4.02 12.84 -10.81
CA ARG A 34 3.08 13.97 -10.86
C ARG A 34 3.40 15.02 -9.79
N ILE A 35 3.77 14.60 -8.59
CA ILE A 35 4.09 15.49 -7.46
C ILE A 35 5.43 16.18 -7.72
N ASP A 36 6.44 15.45 -8.20
CA ASP A 36 7.77 15.99 -8.52
C ASP A 36 7.70 17.05 -9.62
N GLN A 37 6.80 16.89 -10.59
CA GLN A 37 6.55 17.89 -11.62
C GLN A 37 5.87 19.15 -11.06
N SER A 38 4.90 18.99 -10.15
CA SER A 38 4.21 20.11 -9.50
C SER A 38 3.37 19.62 -8.32
N ALA A 39 3.47 20.30 -7.18
CA ALA A 39 2.58 20.08 -6.04
C ALA A 39 1.26 20.88 -6.14
N ASP A 40 1.00 21.56 -7.26
CA ASP A 40 -0.20 22.38 -7.42
C ASP A 40 -1.46 21.52 -7.43
N ARG A 41 -2.49 22.05 -6.77
CA ARG A 41 -3.81 21.46 -6.73
C ARG A 41 -4.38 21.31 -8.15
N PRO A 42 -4.76 20.09 -8.58
CA PRO A 42 -5.34 19.90 -9.90
C PRO A 42 -6.73 20.55 -9.97
N ARG A 43 -7.13 20.99 -11.17
CA ARG A 43 -8.47 21.57 -11.39
C ARG A 43 -9.61 20.57 -11.20
N ARG A 44 -9.30 19.28 -11.25
CA ARG A 44 -10.23 18.16 -11.06
C ARG A 44 -9.51 17.05 -10.31
N GLN A 45 -10.26 16.31 -9.50
CA GLN A 45 -9.74 15.11 -8.83
C GLN A 45 -9.12 14.16 -9.86
N THR A 46 -7.94 13.66 -9.55
CA THR A 46 -7.20 12.72 -10.40
C THR A 46 -7.03 11.40 -9.66
N ALA A 47 -7.42 10.31 -10.30
CA ALA A 47 -7.30 8.96 -9.75
C ALA A 47 -6.18 8.18 -10.45
N PHE A 48 -5.18 7.76 -9.67
CA PHE A 48 -4.11 6.87 -10.10
C PHE A 48 -4.50 5.43 -9.76
N ARG A 49 -4.74 4.61 -10.78
CA ARG A 49 -5.14 3.21 -10.63
C ARG A 49 -3.97 2.29 -10.95
N THR A 50 -3.60 1.45 -10.01
CA THR A 50 -2.57 0.42 -10.19
C THR A 50 -3.06 -0.63 -11.18
N VAL A 51 -2.27 -0.86 -12.22
CA VAL A 51 -2.47 -1.95 -13.19
C VAL A 51 -1.43 -3.02 -12.93
N ASP A 52 -0.16 -2.59 -12.85
CA ASP A 52 0.97 -3.46 -12.60
C ASP A 52 1.44 -3.28 -11.16
N LYS A 53 1.16 -4.29 -10.35
CA LYS A 53 1.55 -4.31 -8.94
C LYS A 53 3.04 -4.54 -8.81
N LEU A 54 3.67 -3.80 -7.90
CA LEU A 54 5.05 -4.08 -7.51
C LEU A 54 5.11 -5.49 -6.90
N PRO A 55 6.07 -6.33 -7.30
CA PRO A 55 6.30 -7.61 -6.65
C PRO A 55 6.62 -7.41 -5.16
N LEU A 56 6.03 -8.22 -4.29
CA LEU A 56 6.21 -8.11 -2.83
C LEU A 56 7.68 -8.25 -2.40
N ASP A 57 8.46 -9.02 -3.17
CA ASP A 57 9.87 -9.24 -2.91
C ASP A 57 10.77 -8.06 -3.30
N GLN A 58 10.18 -7.02 -3.89
CA GLN A 58 10.77 -5.72 -4.20
C GLN A 58 10.22 -4.59 -3.30
N PHE A 59 9.32 -4.89 -2.36
CA PHE A 59 8.90 -3.90 -1.39
C PHE A 59 10.10 -3.51 -0.50
N PRO A 60 10.30 -2.20 -0.24
CA PRO A 60 11.30 -1.78 0.71
C PRO A 60 10.89 -2.21 2.12
N VAL A 61 11.88 -2.29 3.01
CA VAL A 61 11.63 -2.36 4.46
C VAL A 61 10.87 -1.08 4.85
N PRO A 62 9.78 -1.17 5.63
CA PRO A 62 9.11 0.01 6.16
C PRO A 62 10.11 0.87 6.94
N ALA A 63 10.04 2.19 6.78
CA ALA A 63 10.97 3.12 7.42
C ALA A 63 10.65 3.32 8.91
N TYR A 64 10.84 2.28 9.72
CA TYR A 64 10.56 2.27 11.17
C TYR A 64 11.38 3.33 11.92
N GLU A 65 12.56 3.69 11.40
CA GLU A 65 13.43 4.74 11.93
C GLU A 65 12.80 6.15 11.89
N HIS A 66 11.71 6.35 11.14
CA HIS A 66 10.99 7.62 11.05
C HIS A 66 9.81 7.74 12.02
N ILE A 67 9.52 6.69 12.79
CA ILE A 67 8.44 6.70 13.78
C ILE A 67 8.97 6.33 15.15
N ARG A 68 8.21 6.69 16.21
CA ARG A 68 8.46 6.17 17.56
C ARG A 68 7.64 4.91 17.72
N VAL A 69 8.25 3.73 17.51
CA VAL A 69 7.52 2.45 17.46
C VAL A 69 6.75 2.18 18.76
N LEU A 70 7.33 2.55 19.91
CA LEU A 70 6.70 2.40 21.24
C LEU A 70 5.47 3.30 21.47
N ASP A 71 5.15 4.25 20.58
CA ASP A 71 3.89 5.01 20.63
C ASP A 71 2.69 4.20 20.09
N TYR A 72 2.93 3.03 19.47
CA TYR A 72 1.90 2.19 18.83
C TYR A 72 1.58 0.93 19.64
N LEU A 73 0.31 0.51 19.63
CA LEU A 73 -0.16 -0.68 20.36
C LEU A 73 0.48 -1.98 19.87
N LEU A 74 0.68 -2.11 18.56
CA LEU A 74 1.21 -3.31 17.91
C LEU A 74 2.08 -2.91 16.72
N GLY A 75 3.23 -3.57 16.59
CA GLY A 75 3.99 -3.59 15.34
C GLY A 75 3.43 -4.65 14.38
N SER A 76 3.41 -4.35 13.09
CA SER A 76 2.88 -5.24 12.05
C SER A 76 3.88 -5.44 10.92
N VAL A 77 4.02 -6.69 10.49
CA VAL A 77 4.81 -7.08 9.31
C VAL A 77 3.87 -7.77 8.31
N GLN A 78 3.94 -7.36 7.04
CA GLN A 78 3.15 -7.98 5.98
C GLN A 78 3.99 -9.04 5.26
N PHE A 79 3.67 -10.32 5.45
CA PHE A 79 4.36 -11.41 4.76
C PHE A 79 3.77 -11.79 3.41
N SER A 80 2.48 -11.48 3.20
CA SER A 80 1.75 -11.86 2.00
C SER A 80 0.72 -10.81 1.58
N SER A 81 0.30 -10.88 0.32
CA SER A 81 -0.82 -10.11 -0.22
C SER A 81 -1.58 -10.93 -1.27
N GLY A 82 -2.91 -10.83 -1.25
CA GLY A 82 -3.83 -11.62 -2.07
C GLY A 82 -4.32 -12.91 -1.38
N CYS A 83 -5.44 -13.46 -1.86
CA CYS A 83 -6.10 -14.64 -1.28
C CYS A 83 -6.80 -15.47 -2.36
N PRO A 84 -6.64 -16.82 -2.39
CA PRO A 84 -7.21 -17.65 -3.46
C PRO A 84 -8.69 -17.97 -3.25
N PHE A 85 -9.20 -17.74 -2.05
CA PHE A 85 -10.58 -18.03 -1.70
C PHE A 85 -11.53 -16.99 -2.30
N ASN A 86 -12.81 -17.35 -2.36
CA ASN A 86 -13.88 -16.49 -2.88
C ASN A 86 -15.04 -16.39 -1.89
N CYS A 87 -14.72 -16.09 -0.64
CA CYS A 87 -15.72 -15.90 0.41
C CYS A 87 -16.60 -14.70 0.07
N GLU A 88 -17.92 -14.84 0.17
CA GLU A 88 -18.90 -13.81 -0.22
C GLU A 88 -18.78 -12.50 0.57
N PHE A 89 -18.21 -12.58 1.78
CA PHE A 89 -18.05 -11.45 2.70
C PHE A 89 -16.69 -10.74 2.58
N CYS A 90 -15.78 -11.26 1.75
CA CYS A 90 -14.37 -10.86 1.77
C CYS A 90 -14.00 -10.05 0.52
N ASP A 91 -13.41 -8.88 0.74
CA ASP A 91 -12.96 -7.96 -0.32
C ASP A 91 -11.49 -8.19 -0.73
N ILE A 92 -10.74 -9.00 0.03
CA ILE A 92 -9.32 -9.26 -0.21
C ILE A 92 -9.03 -9.72 -1.65
N PRO A 93 -9.76 -10.69 -2.24
CA PRO A 93 -9.47 -11.12 -3.61
C PRO A 93 -9.73 -10.02 -4.66
N ALA A 94 -10.69 -9.14 -4.41
CA ALA A 94 -11.02 -8.03 -5.30
C ALA A 94 -9.99 -6.89 -5.19
N LEU A 95 -9.53 -6.57 -3.98
CA LEU A 95 -8.55 -5.50 -3.74
C LEU A 95 -7.12 -5.94 -4.07
N TYR A 96 -6.74 -7.12 -3.59
CA TYR A 96 -5.35 -7.58 -3.55
C TYR A 96 -5.07 -8.73 -4.53
N GLY A 97 -6.10 -9.25 -5.18
CA GLY A 97 -5.99 -10.30 -6.20
C GLY A 97 -6.12 -11.70 -5.61
N ARG A 98 -6.36 -12.65 -6.53
CA ARG A 98 -6.64 -14.05 -6.19
C ARG A 98 -5.39 -14.92 -6.00
N ASN A 99 -4.22 -14.42 -6.40
CA ASN A 99 -2.98 -15.17 -6.30
C ASN A 99 -2.18 -14.62 -5.11
N PRO A 100 -2.03 -15.38 -4.02
CA PRO A 100 -1.18 -14.99 -2.92
C PRO A 100 0.24 -14.81 -3.40
N ARG A 101 0.77 -13.62 -3.15
CA ARG A 101 2.18 -13.31 -3.33
C ARG A 101 2.81 -13.29 -1.95
N LEU A 102 4.04 -13.79 -1.84
CA LEU A 102 4.76 -13.91 -0.58
C LEU A 102 6.06 -13.12 -0.66
N LYS A 103 6.47 -12.51 0.44
CA LYS A 103 7.86 -12.07 0.61
C LYS A 103 8.77 -13.27 0.87
N ARG A 104 10.07 -13.11 0.59
CA ARG A 104 11.07 -14.11 0.99
C ARG A 104 11.25 -14.11 2.51
N PRO A 105 11.57 -15.25 3.14
CA PRO A 105 11.79 -15.32 4.58
C PRO A 105 12.82 -14.30 5.10
N GLU A 106 13.88 -14.03 4.34
CA GLU A 106 14.94 -13.09 4.73
C GLU A 106 14.43 -11.64 4.79
N GLN A 107 13.44 -11.28 3.98
CA GLN A 107 12.80 -9.97 4.08
C GLN A 107 11.98 -9.84 5.36
N ILE A 108 11.31 -10.91 5.77
CA ILE A 108 10.52 -10.94 7.00
C ILE A 108 11.40 -10.84 8.23
N LEU A 109 12.49 -11.61 8.26
CA LEU A 109 13.47 -11.53 9.35
C LEU A 109 14.04 -10.12 9.45
N ARG A 110 14.44 -9.53 8.32
CA ARG A 110 14.94 -8.15 8.31
C ARG A 110 13.91 -7.13 8.79
N GLU A 111 12.66 -7.21 8.36
CA GLU A 111 11.60 -6.30 8.83
C GLU A 111 11.31 -6.46 10.32
N LEU A 112 11.41 -7.68 10.86
CA LEU A 112 11.27 -7.94 12.30
C LEU A 112 12.46 -7.40 13.10
N ASP A 113 13.69 -7.57 12.62
CA ASP A 113 14.89 -7.04 13.26
C ASP A 113 14.83 -5.50 13.33
N GLU A 114 14.50 -4.83 12.22
CA GLU A 114 14.43 -3.36 12.15
C GLU A 114 13.29 -2.81 13.04
N LEU A 115 12.15 -3.52 13.12
CA LEU A 115 11.05 -3.17 14.01
C LEU A 115 11.46 -3.31 15.48
N ALA A 116 12.21 -4.35 15.83
CA ALA A 116 12.71 -4.57 17.20
C ALA A 116 13.79 -3.55 17.60
N ASP A 117 14.69 -3.20 16.68
CA ASP A 117 15.73 -2.20 16.91
C ASP A 117 15.16 -0.77 17.08
N ALA A 118 14.00 -0.50 16.47
CA ALA A 118 13.32 0.78 16.56
C ALA A 118 12.49 0.99 17.85
N GLY A 119 12.33 -0.04 18.70
CA GLY A 119 11.78 0.07 20.06
C GLY A 119 10.70 -0.94 20.42
#